data_AF-A0A849QZF3-F1
#
_entry.id   AF-A0A849QZF3-F1
#
_cell.length_a   1.000
_cell.length_b   1.000
_cell.length_c   1.000
_cell.angle_alpha   90.00
_cell.angle_beta   90.00
_cell.angle_gamma   90.00
#
_symmetry.space_group_name_H-M   'P 1'
#
loop_
_entity.id
_entity.type
_entity.pdbx_description
1 polymer ?
#
loop_
_entity_poly.entity_id
_entity_poly.type
_entity_poly.pdbx_seq_one_letter_code
_entity_poly.pdbx_strand_id
1 'polypeptide(L)'
;MITKDLTYNELLTNSKKGLRNGNWRKLRFLDKALYRAAMGYARYGRSTVNGMLVEKLLGLIERLKETKGMRIFKRGFERAAEMLEKGEGKGVFVWAPSLKNWLKDPDYVFWLETVR
;
A
#
# COMPACT_ATOMS: atom_id res chain seq x y z
N MET A 1 -7.54 -18.55 6.02
CA MET A 1 -7.42 -17.42 5.06
C MET A 1 -8.76 -17.27 4.35
N ILE A 2 -9.45 -16.14 4.51
CA ILE A 2 -10.65 -15.85 3.74
C ILE A 2 -10.18 -15.55 2.32
N THR A 3 -10.33 -16.50 1.39
CA THR A 3 -10.06 -16.28 -0.04
C THR A 3 -11.12 -15.31 -0.55
N LYS A 4 -10.78 -14.03 -0.58
CA LYS A 4 -11.62 -13.04 -1.23
C LYS A 4 -11.56 -13.30 -2.73
N ASP A 5 -12.66 -13.77 -3.30
CA ASP A 5 -12.78 -13.95 -4.74
C ASP A 5 -12.63 -12.61 -5.45
N LEU A 6 -11.58 -12.47 -6.27
CA LEU A 6 -11.37 -11.28 -7.09
C LEU A 6 -12.35 -11.27 -8.25
N THR A 7 -13.36 -10.41 -8.16
CA THR A 7 -14.36 -10.28 -9.23
C THR A 7 -13.84 -9.42 -10.39
N TYR A 8 -14.43 -9.60 -11.57
CA TYR A 8 -14.13 -8.77 -12.75
C TYR A 8 -14.29 -7.27 -12.46
N ASN A 9 -15.36 -6.88 -11.74
CA ASN A 9 -15.65 -5.49 -11.40
C ASN A 9 -14.60 -4.88 -10.47
N GLU A 10 -14.10 -5.65 -9.50
CA GLU A 10 -13.00 -5.21 -8.62
C GLU A 10 -11.71 -5.01 -9.42
N LEU A 11 -11.34 -5.97 -10.28
CA LEU A 11 -10.16 -5.85 -11.13
C LEU A 11 -10.25 -4.65 -12.07
N LEU A 12 -11.42 -4.43 -12.68
CA LEU A 12 -11.65 -3.29 -13.57
C LEU A 12 -11.56 -1.95 -12.83
N THR A 13 -12.18 -1.84 -11.67
CA THR A 13 -12.19 -0.61 -10.85
C THR A 13 -10.78 -0.24 -10.40
N ASN A 14 -10.01 -1.23 -9.92
CA ASN A 14 -8.64 -1.03 -9.50
C ASN A 14 -7.71 -0.69 -10.68
N SER A 15 -7.92 -1.30 -11.84
CA SER A 15 -7.20 -0.95 -13.07
C SER A 15 -7.45 0.50 -13.48
N LYS A 16 -8.71 0.94 -13.52
CA LYS A 16 -9.09 2.33 -13.79
C LYS A 16 -8.47 3.30 -12.78
N LYS A 17 -8.40 2.93 -11.49
CA LYS A 17 -7.75 3.76 -10.46
C LYS A 17 -6.24 3.83 -10.68
N GLY A 18 -5.59 2.70 -10.97
CA GLY A 18 -4.16 2.65 -11.26
C GLY A 18 -3.74 3.39 -12.53
N LEU A 19 -4.61 3.44 -13.54
CA LEU A 19 -4.43 4.28 -14.72
C LEU A 19 -4.49 5.77 -14.36
N ARG A 20 -5.50 6.20 -13.59
CA ARG A 20 -5.65 7.59 -13.12
C ARG A 20 -4.46 8.05 -12.26
N ASN A 21 -3.99 7.18 -11.38
CA ASN A 21 -2.82 7.47 -10.53
C ASN A 21 -1.47 7.41 -11.30
N GLY A 22 -1.47 6.98 -12.56
CA GLY A 22 -0.27 6.76 -13.36
C GLY A 22 0.57 5.53 -12.94
N ASN A 23 0.15 4.78 -11.93
CA ASN A 23 0.87 3.61 -11.42
C ASN A 23 0.86 2.44 -12.41
N TRP A 24 -0.17 2.34 -13.26
CA TRP A 24 -0.21 1.34 -14.32
C TRP A 24 1.04 1.38 -15.21
N ARG A 25 1.56 2.59 -15.52
CA ARG A 25 2.75 2.75 -16.36
C ARG A 25 4.00 2.15 -15.71
N LYS A 26 4.10 2.24 -14.38
CA LYS A 26 5.24 1.76 -13.57
C LYS A 26 5.26 0.23 -13.37
N LEU A 27 4.17 -0.47 -13.68
CA LEU A 27 4.15 -1.93 -13.61
C LEU A 27 5.06 -2.55 -14.68
N ARG A 28 5.70 -3.67 -14.35
CA ARG A 28 6.51 -4.46 -15.30
C ARG A 28 5.61 -5.08 -16.38
N PHE A 29 6.21 -5.50 -17.49
CA PHE A 29 5.48 -6.14 -18.58
C PHE A 29 4.71 -7.39 -18.11
N LEU A 30 5.36 -8.28 -17.37
CA LEU A 30 4.75 -9.51 -16.84
C LEU A 30 3.60 -9.21 -15.87
N ASP A 31 3.75 -8.20 -15.01
CA ASP A 31 2.69 -7.76 -14.08
C ASP A 31 1.44 -7.32 -14.85
N LYS A 32 1.63 -6.53 -15.93
CA LYS A 32 0.54 -6.08 -16.81
C LYS A 32 -0.12 -7.26 -17.52
N ALA A 33 0.68 -8.21 -18.01
CA ALA A 33 0.18 -9.40 -18.69
C ALA A 33 -0.66 -10.27 -17.76
N LEU A 34 -0.16 -10.54 -16.55
CA LEU A 34 -0.88 -11.29 -15.52
C LEU A 34 -2.22 -10.61 -15.17
N TYR A 35 -2.20 -9.30 -14.94
CA TYR A 35 -3.40 -8.56 -14.59
C TYR A 35 -4.45 -8.59 -15.73
N ARG A 36 -4.02 -8.44 -16.98
CA ARG A 36 -4.89 -8.51 -18.16
C ARG A 36 -5.46 -9.93 -18.34
N ALA A 37 -4.65 -10.96 -18.16
CA ALA A 37 -5.09 -12.35 -18.22
C ALA A 37 -6.14 -12.64 -17.13
N ALA A 38 -5.91 -12.19 -15.91
CA ALA A 38 -6.87 -12.33 -14.81
C ALA A 38 -8.19 -11.62 -15.09
N MET A 39 -8.15 -10.39 -15.62
CA MET A 39 -9.36 -9.68 -16.07
C MET A 39 -10.10 -10.44 -17.18
N GLY A 40 -9.37 -10.96 -18.17
CA GLY A 40 -9.94 -11.76 -19.25
C GLY A 40 -10.65 -13.01 -18.73
N TYR A 41 -10.00 -13.73 -17.81
CA TYR A 41 -10.56 -14.92 -17.16
C TYR A 41 -11.82 -14.59 -16.34
N ALA A 42 -11.76 -13.53 -15.53
CA ALA A 42 -12.88 -13.08 -14.70
C ALA A 42 -14.08 -12.58 -15.52
N ARG A 43 -13.85 -12.03 -16.72
CA ARG A 43 -14.91 -11.57 -17.63
C ARG A 43 -15.84 -12.71 -18.06
N TYR A 44 -15.34 -13.93 -18.18
CA TYR A 44 -16.13 -15.11 -18.53
C TYR A 44 -16.82 -15.78 -17.33
N GLY A 45 -16.92 -15.07 -16.19
CA GLY A 45 -17.62 -15.55 -14.99
C GLY A 45 -16.83 -16.56 -14.16
N ARG A 46 -15.53 -16.75 -14.44
CA ARG A 46 -14.67 -17.65 -13.66
C ARG A 46 -13.89 -16.87 -12.61
N SER A 47 -13.98 -17.26 -11.35
CA SER A 47 -13.14 -16.71 -10.28
C SER A 47 -11.73 -17.29 -10.34
N THR A 48 -10.73 -16.50 -9.97
CA THR A 48 -9.37 -17.00 -9.74
C THR A 48 -9.33 -17.69 -8.38
N VAL A 49 -9.40 -19.02 -8.38
CA VAL A 49 -9.45 -19.84 -7.15
C VAL A 49 -8.05 -20.14 -6.59
N ASN A 50 -7.00 -20.03 -7.40
CA ASN A 50 -5.64 -20.30 -6.96
C ASN A 50 -5.14 -19.19 -6.02
N GLY A 51 -4.93 -19.54 -4.74
CA GLY A 51 -4.49 -18.61 -3.70
C GLY A 51 -3.20 -17.85 -4.04
N MET A 52 -2.21 -18.50 -4.62
CA MET A 52 -0.95 -17.85 -5.00
C MET A 52 -1.15 -16.81 -6.12
N LEU A 53 -2.04 -17.09 -7.07
CA LEU A 53 -2.39 -16.11 -8.11
C LEU A 53 -3.17 -14.93 -7.52
N VAL A 54 -4.10 -15.21 -6.61
CA VAL A 54 -4.87 -14.17 -5.90
C VAL A 54 -3.93 -13.27 -5.10
N GLU A 55 -2.99 -13.83 -4.34
CA GLU A 55 -1.99 -13.06 -3.59
C GLU A 55 -1.16 -12.16 -4.49
N LYS A 56 -0.65 -12.68 -5.62
CA LYS A 56 0.09 -11.87 -6.59
C LYS A 56 -0.77 -10.75 -7.16
N LEU A 57 -2.03 -11.02 -7.50
CA LEU A 57 -2.96 -10.00 -8.00
C LEU A 57 -3.29 -8.95 -6.94
N LEU A 58 -3.46 -9.33 -5.68
CA LEU A 58 -3.67 -8.40 -4.57
C LEU A 58 -2.48 -7.48 -4.41
N GLY A 59 -1.24 -8.00 -4.45
CA GLY A 59 -0.02 -7.18 -4.42
C GLY A 59 0.06 -6.20 -5.60
N LEU A 60 -0.41 -6.60 -6.80
CA LEU A 60 -0.51 -5.68 -7.93
C LEU A 60 -1.58 -4.61 -7.72
N ILE A 61 -2.74 -4.97 -7.17
CA ILE A 61 -3.82 -4.03 -6.85
C ILE A 61 -3.34 -2.99 -5.83
N GLU A 62 -2.60 -3.40 -4.80
CA GLU A 62 -2.01 -2.50 -3.82
C GLU A 62 -1.08 -1.48 -4.50
N ARG A 63 -0.17 -1.94 -5.37
CA ARG A 63 0.72 -1.07 -6.15
C ARG A 63 -0.05 -0.11 -7.08
N LEU A 64 -1.18 -0.54 -7.63
CA LEU A 64 -2.04 0.32 -8.46
C LEU A 64 -2.74 1.39 -7.62
N LYS A 65 -3.21 1.04 -6.42
CA LYS A 65 -3.93 1.94 -5.51
C LYS A 65 -3.01 2.89 -4.74
N GLU A 66 -1.73 2.55 -4.60
CA GLU A 66 -0.74 3.32 -3.88
C GLU A 66 -0.69 4.78 -4.35
N THR A 67 -0.93 5.74 -3.45
CA THR A 67 -0.85 7.16 -3.77
C THR A 67 0.50 7.75 -3.33
N LYS A 68 0.85 8.94 -3.86
CA LYS A 68 2.02 9.67 -3.35
C LYS A 68 1.91 9.91 -1.83
N GLY A 69 0.74 10.30 -1.34
CA GLY A 69 0.48 10.49 0.08
C GLY A 69 0.68 9.21 0.89
N MET A 70 0.18 8.06 0.41
CA MET A 70 0.39 6.77 1.07
C MET A 70 1.88 6.40 1.18
N ARG A 71 2.68 6.72 0.16
CA ARG A 71 4.14 6.52 0.18
C ARG A 71 4.88 7.44 1.15
N ILE A 72 4.43 8.68 1.29
CA ILE A 72 4.98 9.64 2.25
C ILE A 72 4.64 9.17 3.66
N PHE A 73 3.36 8.86 3.90
CA PHE A 73 2.88 8.36 5.18
C PHE A 73 3.57 7.07 5.61
N LYS A 74 3.74 6.09 4.71
CA LYS A 74 4.44 4.83 5.03
C LYS A 74 5.88 5.08 5.49
N ARG A 75 6.62 5.94 4.80
CA ARG A 75 7.99 6.31 5.19
C ARG A 75 8.02 7.09 6.50
N GLY A 76 7.07 8.01 6.68
CA GLY A 76 6.93 8.78 7.91
C GLY A 76 6.64 7.88 9.09
N PHE A 77 5.81 6.86 8.90
CA PHE A 77 5.47 5.87 9.90
C PHE A 77 6.67 4.99 10.26
N GLU A 78 7.42 4.50 9.27
CA GLU A 78 8.67 3.76 9.49
C GLU A 78 9.67 4.58 10.33
N ARG A 79 9.82 5.88 10.00
CA ARG A 79 10.68 6.80 10.74
C ARG A 79 10.17 7.10 12.15
N ALA A 80 8.87 7.27 12.32
CA ALA A 80 8.26 7.49 13.62
C ALA A 80 8.43 6.26 14.54
N ALA A 81 8.28 5.05 13.99
CA ALA A 81 8.53 3.80 14.70
C ALA A 81 10.00 3.68 15.13
N GLU A 82 10.94 3.99 14.25
CA GLU A 82 12.38 4.02 14.57
C GLU A 82 12.71 5.03 15.69
N MET A 83 12.08 6.22 15.65
CA MET A 83 12.23 7.24 16.69
C MET A 83 11.64 6.80 18.04
N LEU A 84 10.52 6.08 18.03
CA LEU A 84 9.93 5.50 19.24
C LEU A 84 10.87 4.47 19.87
N GLU A 85 11.37 3.53 19.09
CA GLU A 85 12.28 2.48 19.57
C GLU A 85 13.58 3.07 20.16
N LYS A 86 14.24 3.97 19.42
CA LYS A 86 15.49 4.60 19.86
C LYS A 86 15.28 5.59 21.02
N GLY A 87 14.15 6.28 21.04
CA GLY A 87 13.83 7.26 22.06
C GLY A 87 13.58 6.63 23.43
N GLU A 88 12.98 5.43 23.45
CA GLU A 88 12.73 4.68 24.68
C GLU A 88 14.04 4.18 25.30
N GLY A 89 14.94 3.62 24.48
CA GLY A 89 16.26 3.17 24.94
C GLY A 89 17.21 4.29 25.41
N LYS A 90 16.95 5.55 25.02
CA LYS A 90 17.77 6.72 25.38
C LYS A 90 17.13 7.63 26.43
N GLY A 91 15.98 7.26 27.00
CA GLY A 91 15.26 8.08 27.97
C GLY A 91 14.75 9.41 27.41
N VAL A 92 14.64 9.55 26.07
CA VAL A 92 14.24 10.81 25.42
C VAL A 92 12.84 11.24 25.86
N PHE A 93 11.94 10.27 26.07
CA PHE A 93 10.58 10.55 26.48
C PHE A 93 10.43 10.96 27.95
N VAL A 94 11.50 10.89 28.76
CA VAL A 94 11.51 11.43 30.13
C VAL A 94 11.56 12.95 30.08
N TRP A 95 12.40 13.53 29.24
CA TRP A 95 12.56 14.98 29.12
C TRP A 95 11.69 15.60 28.00
N ALA A 96 11.28 14.81 27.01
CA ALA A 96 10.37 15.21 25.94
C ALA A 96 9.15 14.27 25.84
N PRO A 97 8.27 14.22 26.84
CA PRO A 97 7.10 13.34 26.83
C PRO A 97 6.12 13.67 25.70
N SER A 98 5.99 14.95 25.33
CA SER A 98 5.13 15.40 24.23
C SER A 98 5.51 14.80 22.88
N LEU A 99 6.80 14.53 22.64
CA LEU A 99 7.27 13.90 21.41
C LEU A 99 6.68 12.50 21.24
N LYS A 100 6.50 11.74 22.32
CA LYS A 100 5.86 10.42 22.29
C LYS A 100 4.42 10.49 21.78
N ASN A 101 3.72 11.58 22.09
CA ASN A 101 2.36 11.82 21.62
C ASN A 101 2.35 12.27 20.15
N TRP A 102 3.28 13.13 19.76
CA TRP A 102 3.41 13.58 18.37
C TRP A 102 3.77 12.43 17.43
N LEU A 103 4.63 11.50 17.82
CA LEU A 103 4.96 10.32 17.00
C LEU A 103 3.76 9.37 16.75
N LYS A 104 2.66 9.53 17.49
CA LYS A 104 1.39 8.82 17.26
C LYS A 104 0.40 9.62 16.41
N ASP A 105 0.65 10.91 16.22
CA ASP A 105 -0.22 11.81 15.48
C ASP A 105 -0.01 11.62 13.96
N PRO A 106 -1.06 11.30 13.17
CA PRO A 106 -0.93 11.06 11.74
C PRO A 106 -0.41 12.26 10.95
N ASP A 107 -0.74 13.49 11.34
CA ASP A 107 -0.31 14.71 10.67
C ASP A 107 1.18 14.96 10.92
N TYR A 108 1.63 14.72 12.15
CA TYR A 108 3.06 14.76 12.48
C TYR A 108 3.86 13.68 11.75
N VAL A 109 3.33 12.45 11.69
CA VAL A 109 3.93 11.33 10.96
C VAL A 109 4.04 11.66 9.46
N PHE A 110 3.01 12.26 8.88
CA PHE A 110 3.05 12.71 7.50
C PHE A 110 4.09 13.83 7.31
N TRP A 111 4.15 14.80 8.23
CA TRP A 111 5.07 15.93 8.21
C TRP A 111 6.53 15.48 8.14
N LEU A 112 6.93 14.44 8.90
CA LEU A 112 8.31 13.92 8.96
C LEU A 112 8.95 13.63 7.59
N GLU A 113 8.14 13.28 6.58
CA GLU A 113 8.61 12.95 5.23
C GLU A 113 8.15 13.96 4.15
N THR A 114 7.48 15.05 4.55
CA THR A 114 7.17 16.17 3.63
C THR A 114 8.26 17.22 3.54
N VAL A 115 9.11 17.37 4.57
CA VAL A 115 10.08 18.48 4.69
C VAL A 115 11.46 18.10 4.12
N ARG A 116 11.52 17.47 2.94
CA ARG A 116 12.78 17.04 2.32
C ARG A 116 12.97 17.54 0.90
#